data_AF-A0A6H1ZY90-F1
#
_entry.id   AF-A0A6H1ZY90-F1
#
_cell.length_a   1.000
_cell.length_b   1.000
_cell.length_c   1.000
_cell.angle_alpha   90.00
_cell.angle_beta   90.00
_cell.angle_gamma   90.00
#
_symmetry.space_group_name_H-M   'P 1'
#
loop_
_entity.id
_entity.type
_entity.pdbx_description
1 polymer ?
#
loop_
_entity_poly.entity_id
_entity_poly.type
_entity_poly.pdbx_seq_one_letter_code
_entity_poly.pdbx_strand_id
1 'polypeptide(L)'
;MTEIEKRLQDILVNNDYKVFRNGWPDFLVEDPDGELFMIEAKSGADRIRKPQQKMLQKLANLGFRVFVVSENRKENLEAKFDWKKFIGNNQAETLDQITARVQLELVKEALDLNHGDITKTANYLGISTRSLRYRLDKYRIRAKHFKG
;
A
#
# COMPACT_ATOMS: atom_id res chain seq x y z
N MET A 1 -0.27 -9.72 -20.67
CA MET A 1 -0.07 -8.77 -19.58
C MET A 1 -0.30 -7.38 -20.15
N THR A 2 -1.20 -6.60 -19.53
CA THR A 2 -1.45 -5.20 -19.90
C THR A 2 -0.27 -4.30 -19.53
N GLU A 3 -0.21 -3.06 -20.05
CA GLU A 3 0.86 -2.10 -19.70
C GLU A 3 0.85 -1.76 -18.20
N ILE A 4 -0.34 -1.58 -17.62
CA ILE A 4 -0.53 -1.38 -16.18
C ILE A 4 -0.01 -2.57 -15.36
N GLU A 5 -0.32 -3.80 -15.75
CA GLU A 5 0.16 -4.99 -15.07
C GLU A 5 1.68 -5.09 -15.13
N LYS A 6 2.29 -4.79 -16.29
CA LYS A 6 3.74 -4.79 -16.46
C LYS A 6 4.40 -3.76 -15.55
N ARG A 7 3.91 -2.53 -15.58
CA ARG A 7 4.42 -1.43 -14.73
C ARG A 7 4.24 -1.75 -13.24
N LEU A 8 3.10 -2.30 -12.86
CA LEU A 8 2.82 -2.69 -11.49
C LEU A 8 3.79 -3.80 -11.03
N GLN A 9 4.01 -4.82 -11.86
CA GLN A 9 4.98 -5.87 -11.56
C GLN A 9 6.39 -5.29 -11.40
N ASP A 10 6.83 -4.44 -12.33
CA ASP A 10 8.17 -3.83 -12.26
C ASP A 10 8.35 -3.03 -10.96
N ILE A 11 7.32 -2.29 -10.54
CA ILE A 11 7.33 -1.56 -9.27
C ILE A 11 7.44 -2.52 -8.08
N LEU A 12 6.59 -3.56 -8.04
CA LEU A 12 6.57 -4.52 -6.94
C LEU A 12 7.92 -5.23 -6.81
N VAL A 13 8.45 -5.76 -7.92
CA VAL A 13 9.73 -6.48 -7.93
C VAL A 13 10.89 -5.57 -7.55
N ASN A 14 10.91 -4.31 -8.03
CA ASN A 14 11.96 -3.34 -7.66
C ASN A 14 11.91 -2.90 -6.19
N ASN A 15 10.85 -3.25 -5.45
CA ASN A 15 10.69 -2.98 -4.02
C ASN A 15 10.67 -4.27 -3.19
N ASP A 16 11.32 -5.33 -3.68
CA ASP A 16 11.50 -6.63 -2.99
C ASP A 16 10.22 -7.41 -2.70
N TYR A 17 9.12 -7.13 -3.41
CA TYR A 17 7.91 -7.95 -3.32
C TYR A 17 8.03 -9.18 -4.21
N LYS A 18 7.54 -10.33 -3.73
CA LYS A 18 7.38 -11.52 -4.58
C LYS A 18 6.03 -11.48 -5.26
N VAL A 19 6.03 -11.66 -6.58
CA VAL A 19 4.83 -11.51 -7.39
C VAL A 19 4.49 -12.84 -8.08
N PHE A 20 3.29 -13.36 -7.83
CA PHE A 20 2.76 -14.58 -8.42
C PHE A 20 1.61 -14.23 -9.37
N ARG A 21 1.67 -14.74 -10.62
CA ARG A 21 0.80 -14.29 -11.74
C ARG A 21 -0.01 -15.38 -12.44
N ASN A 22 -0.15 -16.54 -11.82
CA ASN A 22 -0.76 -17.71 -12.47
C ASN A 22 -2.18 -18.00 -11.97
N GLY A 23 -2.95 -16.96 -11.65
CA GLY A 23 -4.28 -17.15 -11.07
C GLY A 23 -5.15 -15.90 -11.19
N TRP A 24 -6.32 -16.00 -10.57
CA TRP A 24 -7.19 -14.85 -10.34
C TRP A 24 -7.21 -14.61 -8.82
N PRO A 25 -6.97 -13.38 -8.34
CA PRO A 25 -6.79 -12.12 -9.08
C PRO A 25 -5.45 -12.00 -9.81
N ASP A 26 -5.29 -10.93 -10.62
CA ASP A 26 -4.14 -10.74 -11.54
C ASP A 26 -2.77 -10.90 -10.86
N PHE A 27 -2.67 -10.53 -9.59
CA PHE A 27 -1.51 -10.74 -8.76
C PHE A 27 -1.88 -11.30 -7.39
N LEU A 28 -1.13 -12.32 -6.96
CA LEU A 28 -0.87 -12.58 -5.54
C LEU A 28 0.53 -12.04 -5.24
N VAL A 29 0.67 -11.32 -4.14
CA VAL A 29 1.89 -10.61 -3.77
C VAL A 29 2.24 -10.93 -2.34
N GLU A 30 3.51 -11.23 -2.09
CA GLU A 30 4.11 -11.32 -0.76
C GLU A 30 4.98 -10.08 -0.56
N ASP A 31 4.74 -9.33 0.54
CA ASP A 31 5.61 -8.22 0.91
C ASP A 31 6.91 -8.72 1.58
N PRO A 32 7.90 -7.83 1.82
CA PRO A 32 9.17 -8.23 2.43
C PRO A 32 9.05 -8.86 3.83
N ASP A 33 7.94 -8.61 4.53
CA ASP A 33 7.66 -9.17 5.86
C ASP A 33 6.99 -10.56 5.79
N GLY A 34 6.69 -11.03 4.57
CA GLY A 34 6.05 -12.33 4.34
C GLY A 34 4.52 -12.28 4.29
N GLU A 35 3.91 -11.10 4.37
CA GLU A 35 2.47 -10.95 4.36
C GLU A 35 1.90 -11.01 2.94
N LEU A 36 0.79 -11.72 2.78
CA LEU A 36 0.16 -11.95 1.48
C LEU A 36 -0.99 -10.97 1.22
N PHE A 37 -1.03 -10.46 0.00
CA PHE A 37 -2.14 -9.67 -0.51
C PHE A 37 -2.35 -9.87 -2.01
N MET A 38 -3.51 -9.48 -2.47
CA MET A 38 -3.98 -9.71 -3.84
C MET A 38 -4.20 -8.39 -4.56
N ILE A 39 -3.89 -8.32 -5.85
CA ILE A 39 -4.16 -7.15 -6.68
C ILE A 39 -4.88 -7.55 -7.95
N GLU A 40 -6.00 -6.88 -8.25
CA GLU A 40 -6.64 -6.86 -9.57
C GLU A 40 -6.23 -5.57 -10.28
N ALA A 41 -5.68 -5.66 -11.48
CA ALA A 41 -5.27 -4.53 -12.31
C ALA A 41 -6.27 -4.28 -13.44
N LYS A 42 -6.59 -3.01 -13.72
CA LYS A 42 -7.49 -2.60 -14.81
C LYS A 42 -6.86 -1.51 -15.67
N SER A 43 -6.73 -1.77 -16.96
CA SER A 43 -6.25 -0.80 -17.95
C SER A 43 -7.36 0.18 -18.37
N GLY A 44 -7.03 1.46 -18.54
CA GLY A 44 -7.94 2.45 -19.11
C GLY A 44 -9.26 2.64 -18.34
N ALA A 45 -10.39 2.65 -19.06
CA ALA A 45 -11.72 2.89 -18.49
C ALA A 45 -12.43 1.62 -17.98
N ASP A 46 -11.74 0.47 -18.05
CA ASP A 46 -12.31 -0.83 -17.71
C ASP A 46 -12.77 -0.90 -16.27
N ARG A 47 -14.06 -1.21 -16.10
CA ARG A 47 -14.67 -1.41 -14.79
C ARG A 47 -14.46 -2.85 -14.34
N ILE A 48 -14.30 -3.04 -13.03
CA ILE A 48 -14.40 -4.37 -12.43
C ILE A 48 -15.77 -4.95 -12.77
N ARG A 49 -15.79 -6.14 -13.37
CA ARG A 49 -17.04 -6.82 -13.73
C ARG A 49 -17.76 -7.26 -12.46
N LYS A 50 -19.11 -7.27 -12.46
CA LYS A 50 -19.92 -7.69 -11.29
C LYS A 50 -19.48 -9.03 -10.66
N PRO A 51 -19.13 -10.09 -11.43
CA PRO A 51 -18.64 -11.33 -10.84
C PRO A 51 -17.31 -11.16 -10.09
N GLN A 52 -16.37 -10.40 -10.65
CA GLN A 52 -15.11 -10.08 -10.02
C GLN A 52 -15.33 -9.30 -8.72
N GLN A 53 -16.19 -8.27 -8.73
CA GLN A 53 -16.55 -7.52 -7.52
C GLN A 53 -17.07 -8.42 -6.39
N LYS A 54 -18.01 -9.32 -6.70
CA LYS A 54 -18.57 -10.26 -5.71
C LYS A 54 -17.48 -11.16 -5.11
N MET A 55 -16.55 -11.62 -5.93
CA MET A 55 -15.49 -12.50 -5.46
C MET A 55 -14.44 -11.73 -4.63
N LEU A 56 -13.98 -10.57 -5.10
CA LEU A 56 -13.05 -9.72 -4.34
C LEU A 56 -13.65 -9.37 -2.97
N GLN A 57 -14.95 -9.06 -2.92
CA GLN A 57 -15.67 -8.83 -1.67
C GLN A 57 -15.66 -10.08 -0.76
N LYS A 58 -15.87 -11.27 -1.32
CA LYS A 58 -15.85 -12.51 -0.55
C LYS A 58 -14.46 -12.78 0.02
N LEU A 59 -13.41 -12.57 -0.75
CA LEU A 59 -12.01 -12.67 -0.29
C LEU A 59 -11.74 -11.69 0.85
N ALA A 60 -12.13 -10.43 0.69
CA ALA A 60 -12.00 -9.43 1.74
C ALA A 60 -12.75 -9.83 3.03
N ASN A 61 -13.98 -10.35 2.90
CA ASN A 61 -14.76 -10.84 4.05
C ASN A 61 -14.14 -12.06 4.74
N LEU A 62 -13.30 -12.81 4.04
CA LEU A 62 -12.53 -13.93 4.59
C LEU A 62 -11.20 -13.47 5.23
N GLY A 63 -10.93 -12.16 5.26
CA GLY A 63 -9.73 -11.58 5.86
C GLY A 63 -8.56 -11.40 4.90
N PHE A 64 -8.71 -11.71 3.61
CA PHE A 64 -7.66 -11.45 2.63
C PHE A 64 -7.53 -9.95 2.33
N ARG A 65 -6.29 -9.47 2.24
CA ARG A 65 -5.98 -8.13 1.75
C ARG A 65 -6.10 -8.13 0.23
N VAL A 66 -7.04 -7.36 -0.31
CA VAL A 66 -7.31 -7.31 -1.76
C VAL A 66 -7.33 -5.85 -2.22
N PHE A 67 -6.61 -5.57 -3.29
CA PHE A 67 -6.49 -4.25 -3.89
C PHE A 67 -6.97 -4.28 -5.34
N VAL A 68 -7.46 -3.14 -5.82
CA VAL A 68 -7.78 -2.94 -7.23
C VAL A 68 -7.02 -1.71 -7.69
N VAL A 69 -6.21 -1.86 -8.72
CA VAL A 69 -5.39 -0.80 -9.30
C VAL A 69 -5.89 -0.51 -10.71
N SER A 70 -6.13 0.76 -11.03
CA SER A 70 -6.56 1.18 -12.37
C SER A 70 -5.80 2.41 -12.84
N GLU A 71 -5.46 2.47 -14.13
CA GLU A 71 -4.71 3.58 -14.74
C GLU A 71 -5.50 4.88 -14.78
N ASN A 72 -6.83 4.79 -14.90
CA ASN A 72 -7.70 5.95 -15.02
C ASN A 72 -8.99 5.73 -14.22
N ARG A 73 -9.07 6.27 -12.99
CA ARG A 73 -10.32 6.78 -12.43
C ARG A 73 -10.13 7.55 -11.11
N LYS A 74 -10.24 8.86 -11.26
CA LYS A 74 -10.71 9.83 -10.27
C LYS A 74 -12.20 9.67 -9.92
N GLU A 75 -12.92 8.71 -10.52
CA GLU A 75 -14.39 8.69 -10.50
C GLU A 75 -14.99 7.29 -10.30
N ASN A 76 -15.65 7.14 -9.15
CA ASN A 76 -16.77 6.24 -8.86
C ASN A 76 -16.54 4.73 -9.01
N LEU A 77 -16.36 4.06 -7.86
CA LEU A 77 -16.96 2.75 -7.56
C LEU A 77 -17.15 2.63 -6.03
N GLU A 78 -18.28 3.17 -5.56
CA GLU A 78 -18.89 2.75 -4.29
C GLU A 78 -19.32 1.27 -4.42
N ALA A 79 -18.47 0.36 -3.98
CA ALA A 79 -18.89 -0.95 -3.50
C ALA A 79 -18.47 -1.01 -2.03
N LYS A 80 -19.45 -1.25 -1.16
CA LYS A 80 -19.41 -1.18 0.31
C LYS A 80 -18.15 -1.81 0.92
N PHE A 81 -17.14 -0.97 1.07
CA PHE A 81 -16.06 -1.08 2.04
C PHE A 81 -16.09 0.25 2.80
N ASP A 82 -15.92 0.25 4.12
CA ASP A 82 -15.93 1.51 4.89
C ASP A 82 -14.60 2.25 4.69
N TRP A 83 -14.51 2.89 3.52
CA TRP A 83 -13.37 3.68 3.06
C TRP A 83 -13.07 4.90 3.95
N LYS A 84 -14.01 5.34 4.81
CA LYS A 84 -13.79 6.47 5.73
C LYS A 84 -12.78 6.16 6.82
N LYS A 85 -12.58 4.88 7.15
CA LYS A 85 -11.60 4.46 8.16
C LYS A 85 -10.18 4.27 7.59
N PHE A 86 -10.07 4.03 6.28
CA PHE A 86 -8.78 3.80 5.60
C PHE A 86 -8.25 5.06 4.87
N ILE A 87 -9.14 5.96 4.46
CA ILE A 87 -8.82 7.20 3.74
C ILE A 87 -9.37 8.37 4.54
N GLY A 88 -8.56 8.88 5.46
CA GLY A 88 -8.76 10.23 5.96
C GLY A 88 -8.63 11.23 4.80
N ASN A 89 -9.77 11.78 4.37
CA ASN A 89 -9.95 12.97 3.54
C ASN A 89 -9.28 13.02 2.15
N ASN A 90 -10.11 12.78 1.13
CA ASN A 90 -10.22 13.51 -0.14
C ASN A 90 -8.97 14.20 -0.71
N GLN A 91 -8.32 13.51 -1.65
CA GLN A 91 -8.11 13.93 -3.04
C GLN A 91 -7.62 12.69 -3.81
N ALA A 92 -7.72 12.67 -5.14
CA ALA A 92 -7.17 11.56 -5.90
C ALA A 92 -5.65 11.52 -5.73
N GLU A 93 -5.22 10.64 -4.84
CA GLU A 93 -3.82 10.44 -4.53
C GLU A 93 -3.17 9.68 -5.67
N THR A 94 -2.08 10.21 -6.21
CA THR A 94 -1.18 9.46 -7.09
C THR A 94 -0.56 8.29 -6.32
N LEU A 95 -0.04 7.29 -7.03
CA LEU A 95 0.66 6.16 -6.41
C LEU A 95 1.78 6.63 -5.45
N ASP A 96 2.46 7.73 -5.78
CA ASP A 96 3.47 8.34 -4.92
C ASP A 96 2.88 8.90 -3.62
N GLN A 97 1.68 9.47 -3.66
CA GLN A 97 0.99 9.99 -2.48
C GLN A 97 0.52 8.85 -1.56
N ILE A 98 0.01 7.76 -2.14
CA ILE A 98 -0.37 6.56 -1.40
C ILE A 98 0.88 5.93 -0.75
N THR A 99 1.96 5.78 -1.52
CA THR A 99 3.23 5.23 -1.01
C THR A 99 3.82 6.09 0.09
N ALA A 100 3.79 7.43 -0.07
CA ALA A 100 4.23 8.36 0.96
C ALA A 100 3.40 8.25 2.24
N ARG A 101 2.08 8.06 2.12
CA ARG A 101 1.17 7.88 3.26
C ARG A 101 1.42 6.59 4.00
N VAL A 102 1.55 5.46 3.29
CA VAL A 102 1.89 4.17 3.91
C VAL A 102 3.24 4.23 4.60
N GLN A 103 4.26 4.81 3.94
CA GLN A 103 5.58 5.01 4.54
C GLN A 103 5.53 5.92 5.77
N LEU A 104 4.69 6.96 5.76
CA LEU A 104 4.50 7.86 6.88
C LEU A 104 3.94 7.13 8.10
N GLU A 105 2.88 6.34 7.92
CA GLU A 105 2.25 5.61 9.03
C GLU A 105 3.19 4.54 9.61
N LEU A 106 3.89 3.77 8.76
CA LEU A 106 4.90 2.81 9.21
C LEU A 106 6.03 3.47 10.02
N VAL A 107 6.49 4.64 9.58
CA VAL A 107 7.53 5.39 10.30
C VAL A 107 7.03 5.90 11.65
N LYS A 108 5.76 6.34 11.75
CA LYS A 108 5.18 6.77 13.02
C LYS A 108 5.01 5.60 13.98
N GLU A 109 4.45 4.49 13.53
CA GLU A 109 4.23 3.30 14.36
C GLU A 109 5.57 2.76 14.89
N ALA A 110 6.58 2.67 14.02
CA ALA A 110 7.92 2.25 14.44
C ALA A 110 8.56 3.24 15.43
N LEU A 111 8.33 4.55 15.28
CA LEU A 111 8.76 5.55 16.26
C LEU A 111 8.03 5.39 17.59
N ASP A 112 6.72 5.18 17.59
CA ASP A 112 5.91 4.94 18.79
C ASP A 112 6.41 3.71 19.56
N LEU A 113 6.56 2.58 18.86
CA LEU A 113 7.06 1.31 19.43
C LEU A 113 8.46 1.43 20.04
N ASN A 114 9.29 2.30 19.48
CA ASN A 114 10.67 2.52 19.92
C ASN A 114 10.85 3.82 20.74
N HIS A 115 9.75 4.44 21.19
CA HIS A 115 9.76 5.66 22.01
C HIS A 115 10.58 6.81 21.41
N GLY A 116 10.51 6.96 20.09
CA GLY A 116 11.22 7.99 19.34
C GLY A 116 12.72 7.74 19.14
N ASP A 117 13.26 6.59 19.55
CA ASP A 117 14.67 6.24 19.33
C ASP A 117 14.94 5.99 17.85
N ILE A 118 15.64 6.93 17.22
CA ILE A 118 15.93 6.92 15.78
C ILE A 118 16.77 5.70 15.37
N THR A 119 17.72 5.28 16.20
CA THR A 119 18.60 4.15 15.87
C THR A 119 17.83 2.84 15.93
N LYS A 120 17.04 2.64 16.99
CA LYS A 120 16.19 1.44 17.12
C LYS A 120 15.10 1.41 16.06
N THR A 121 14.47 2.54 15.78
CA THR A 121 13.45 2.68 14.73
C THR A 121 14.02 2.35 13.35
N ALA A 122 15.22 2.85 13.02
CA ALA A 122 15.86 2.56 11.74
C ALA A 122 16.18 1.07 11.59
N ASN A 123 16.71 0.46 12.66
CA ASN A 123 16.97 -0.97 12.70
C ASN A 123 15.68 -1.80 12.57
N TYR A 124 14.61 -1.41 13.26
CA TYR A 124 13.29 -2.07 13.19
C TYR A 124 12.72 -2.03 11.78
N LEU A 125 12.84 -0.88 11.09
CA LEU A 125 12.37 -0.70 9.71
C LEU A 125 13.33 -1.27 8.65
N GLY A 126 14.46 -1.87 9.04
CA GLY A 126 15.45 -2.40 8.11
C GLY A 126 16.12 -1.36 7.21
N ILE A 127 16.22 -0.10 7.65
CA ILE A 127 16.80 1.00 6.85
C ILE A 127 17.95 1.69 7.59
N SER A 128 18.80 2.41 6.84
CA SER A 128 19.85 3.23 7.46
C SER A 128 19.25 4.38 8.28
N THR A 129 19.94 4.79 9.34
CA THR A 129 19.56 5.98 10.14
C THR A 129 19.50 7.25 9.30
N ARG A 130 20.33 7.37 8.26
CA ARG A 130 20.29 8.47 7.28
C ARG A 130 18.98 8.46 6.47
N SER A 131 18.56 7.29 5.99
CA SER A 131 17.30 7.12 5.24
C SER A 131 16.09 7.43 6.12
N LEU A 132 16.11 6.99 7.39
CA LEU A 132 15.06 7.34 8.34
C LEU A 132 15.02 8.86 8.55
N ARG A 133 16.13 9.52 8.84
CA ARG A 133 16.20 10.99 9.01
C ARG A 133 15.65 11.72 7.78
N TYR A 134 16.02 11.29 6.58
CA TYR A 134 15.47 11.86 5.35
C TYR A 134 13.94 11.72 5.26
N ARG A 135 13.38 10.56 5.62
CA ARG A 135 11.92 10.35 5.64
C ARG A 135 11.24 11.21 6.71
N LEU A 136 11.84 11.35 7.90
CA LEU A 136 11.34 12.22 8.96
C LEU A 136 11.29 13.68 8.50
N ASP A 137 12.35 14.16 7.86
CA ASP A 137 12.40 15.51 7.29
C ASP A 137 11.39 15.68 6.16
N LYS A 138 11.35 14.74 5.21
CA LYS A 138 10.42 14.72 4.07
C LYS A 138 8.96 14.81 4.52
N TYR A 139 8.60 14.06 5.57
CA TYR A 139 7.24 14.02 6.10
C TYR A 139 7.00 14.99 7.26
N ARG A 140 7.98 15.84 7.59
CA ARG A 140 7.92 16.83 8.68
C ARG A 140 7.57 16.22 10.05
N ILE A 141 7.98 14.97 10.29
CA ILE A 141 7.78 14.27 11.57
C ILE A 141 8.85 14.76 12.54
N ARG A 142 8.42 15.45 13.59
CA ARG A 142 9.32 15.88 14.66
C ARG A 142 9.36 14.80 15.74
N ALA A 143 10.51 14.14 15.92
CA ALA A 143 10.73 13.09 16.92
C ALA A 143 10.35 13.49 18.36
N LYS A 144 10.31 14.79 18.65
CA LYS A 144 9.94 15.37 19.95
C LYS A 144 8.47 15.13 20.39
N HIS A 145 7.61 14.54 19.57
CA HIS A 145 6.23 14.19 19.95
C HIS A 145 6.07 12.76 20.51
N PHE A 146 7.12 11.95 20.47
CA PHE A 146 7.08 10.53 20.85
C PHE A 146 7.67 10.25 22.23
N LYS A 147 7.74 11.27 23.08
CA LYS A 147 8.21 11.14 24.47
C LYS A 147 7.07 10.62 25.35
N GLY A 148 7.14 9.33 25.70
CA GLY A 148 6.64 8.83 26.98
C GLY A 148 7.61 9.19 28.11
#